data_AF-A0A9P7FPT5-F1
#
_entry.id   AF-A0A9P7FPT5-F1
#
_cell.length_a   1.000
_cell.length_b   1.000
_cell.length_c   1.000
_cell.angle_alpha   90.00
_cell.angle_beta   90.00
_cell.angle_gamma   90.00
#
_symmetry.space_group_name_H-M   'P 1'
#
loop_
_entity.id
_entity.type
_entity.pdbx_description
1 polymer ?
#
loop_
_entity_poly.entity_id
_entity_poly.type
_entity_poly.pdbx_seq_one_letter_code
_entity_poly.pdbx_strand_id
1 'polypeptide(L)'
;MSLPRIVHCTAAQVLRRCYNITPRLVSRSSLIGQPRTIHASAIRRDSSFTNILADDNPPAVQVKSIGGDGIQLQDGLLIPSACVFLEGKVFLWDVPNTLWSGWTKEHLEIFETVIPKPEILLLGTGKTIAQAPPFLRAYLNHLGIQVDVMDTRNACSTYNLLSEEGRRVAAALLPLSPNSWQKMETPRR
;
A
#
# COMPACT_ATOMS: atom_id res chain seq x y z
N MET A 1 -37.58 27.39 0.71
CA MET A 1 -36.62 27.09 1.80
C MET A 1 -36.59 25.59 1.95
N SER A 2 -35.56 24.96 1.36
CA SER A 2 -35.56 23.53 1.06
C SER A 2 -34.30 22.91 1.66
N LEU A 3 -34.49 22.00 2.60
CA LEU A 3 -33.45 21.21 3.28
C LEU A 3 -32.63 20.37 2.26
N PRO A 4 -31.31 20.23 2.42
CA PRO A 4 -30.55 19.27 1.65
C PRO A 4 -30.71 17.86 2.23
N ARG A 5 -31.03 16.93 1.32
CA ARG A 5 -31.19 15.49 1.56
C ARG A 5 -29.88 14.84 1.99
N ILE A 6 -29.96 14.13 3.10
CA ILE A 6 -28.97 13.17 3.59
C ILE A 6 -28.89 12.03 2.57
N VAL A 7 -27.75 11.93 1.86
CA VAL A 7 -27.43 10.75 1.05
C VAL A 7 -26.63 9.82 1.94
N HIS A 8 -27.30 8.77 2.42
CA HIS A 8 -26.66 7.60 3.02
C HIS A 8 -25.71 6.97 1.98
N CYS A 9 -24.42 7.22 2.11
CA CYS A 9 -23.39 6.54 1.35
C CYS A 9 -22.89 5.36 2.19
N THR A 10 -23.49 4.19 1.96
CA THR A 10 -23.20 2.95 2.68
C THR A 10 -21.74 2.51 2.47
N ALA A 11 -21.03 2.23 3.56
CA ALA A 11 -19.62 1.83 3.64
C ALA A 11 -19.20 0.55 2.88
N ALA A 12 -20.06 0.00 2.01
CA ALA A 12 -19.86 -1.27 1.31
C ALA A 12 -19.20 -1.16 -0.08
N GLN A 13 -18.94 0.05 -0.59
CA GLN A 13 -18.47 0.24 -1.98
C GLN A 13 -16.94 0.31 -2.15
N VAL A 14 -16.15 0.35 -1.08
CA VAL A 14 -14.69 0.51 -1.18
C VAL A 14 -13.95 -0.81 -1.49
N LEU A 15 -14.57 -1.98 -1.27
CA LEU A 15 -13.87 -3.27 -1.28
C LEU A 15 -14.01 -4.15 -2.54
N ARG A 16 -14.58 -3.67 -3.65
CA ARG A 16 -14.90 -4.52 -4.82
C ARG A 16 -14.04 -4.35 -6.08
N ARG A 17 -12.78 -3.91 -5.98
CA ARG A 17 -11.95 -3.71 -7.19
C ARG A 17 -10.49 -4.16 -7.09
N CYS A 18 -10.26 -5.35 -6.53
CA CYS A 18 -9.08 -6.15 -6.87
C CYS A 18 -9.59 -7.37 -7.66
N TYR A 19 -9.23 -7.50 -8.94
CA TYR A 19 -8.87 -8.77 -9.58
C TYR A 19 -8.42 -8.54 -11.03
N ASN A 20 -7.34 -9.22 -11.39
CA ASN A 20 -6.75 -9.42 -12.73
C ASN A 20 -5.65 -8.45 -13.18
N ILE A 21 -4.43 -8.71 -12.71
CA ILE A 21 -3.21 -8.42 -13.47
C ILE A 21 -2.64 -9.77 -13.93
N THR A 22 -2.84 -10.10 -15.20
CA THR A 22 -2.15 -11.21 -15.87
C THR A 22 -0.73 -10.80 -16.25
N PRO A 23 0.30 -11.61 -15.97
CA PRO A 23 1.65 -11.34 -16.46
C PRO A 23 1.74 -11.62 -17.97
N ARG A 24 2.23 -10.65 -18.73
CA ARG A 24 2.57 -10.80 -20.16
C ARG A 24 3.84 -11.67 -20.27
N LEU A 25 3.68 -12.92 -20.69
CA LEU A 25 4.78 -13.80 -21.10
C LEU A 25 5.28 -13.41 -22.49
N VAL A 26 6.57 -13.08 -22.60
CA VAL A 26 7.28 -12.94 -23.87
C VAL A 26 7.71 -14.34 -24.32
N SER A 27 7.32 -14.72 -25.54
CA SER A 27 7.65 -16.01 -26.18
C SER A 27 8.35 -15.78 -27.52
N ARG A 28 9.42 -16.56 -27.77
CA ARG A 28 9.89 -17.07 -29.08
C ARG A 28 11.00 -18.12 -28.80
N SER A 29 10.74 -19.43 -28.89
CA SER A 29 11.02 -20.39 -30.00
C SER A 29 12.48 -20.36 -30.52
N SER A 30 13.23 -21.46 -30.73
CA SER A 30 12.86 -22.84 -31.13
C SER A 30 14.03 -23.86 -31.07
N LEU A 31 13.71 -25.09 -30.65
CA LEU A 31 14.08 -26.45 -31.13
C LEU A 31 15.51 -27.05 -31.08
N ILE A 32 15.62 -28.28 -30.54
CA ILE A 32 16.06 -29.58 -31.14
C ILE A 32 16.74 -30.51 -30.10
N GLY A 33 16.33 -31.79 -30.02
CA GLY A 33 17.18 -32.94 -29.60
C GLY A 33 16.81 -33.74 -28.33
N GLN A 34 16.53 -35.05 -28.47
CA GLN A 34 16.26 -36.09 -27.44
C GLN A 34 17.54 -36.54 -26.65
N PRO A 35 17.58 -37.58 -25.78
CA PRO A 35 16.58 -38.33 -24.97
C PRO A 35 16.92 -38.49 -23.45
N ARG A 36 15.91 -38.93 -22.67
CA ARG A 36 15.89 -39.55 -21.31
C ARG A 36 17.12 -39.50 -20.40
N THR A 37 16.96 -38.78 -19.29
CA THR A 37 17.55 -39.07 -17.98
C THR A 37 16.48 -38.92 -16.90
N ILE A 38 16.42 -39.88 -15.97
CA ILE A 38 15.48 -39.89 -14.85
C ILE A 38 15.95 -38.78 -13.89
N HIS A 39 15.40 -37.58 -14.04
CA HIS A 39 15.67 -36.51 -13.10
C HIS A 39 14.74 -36.71 -11.89
N ALA A 40 15.32 -37.00 -10.73
CA ALA A 40 14.66 -36.62 -9.48
C ALA A 40 14.33 -35.13 -9.62
N SER A 41 13.04 -34.80 -9.64
CA SER A 41 12.61 -33.42 -9.61
C SER A 41 13.22 -32.83 -8.35
N ALA A 42 14.21 -31.97 -8.50
CA ALA A 42 14.60 -31.08 -7.45
C ALA A 42 13.31 -30.37 -7.05
N ILE A 43 12.83 -30.71 -5.85
CA ILE A 43 11.75 -30.00 -5.18
C ILE A 43 12.19 -28.55 -5.23
N ARG A 44 11.62 -27.79 -6.18
CA ARG A 44 11.67 -26.35 -6.10
C ARG A 44 10.93 -26.07 -4.81
N ARG A 45 11.67 -25.71 -3.77
CA ARG A 45 11.11 -25.02 -2.62
C ARG A 45 10.56 -23.73 -3.19
N ASP A 46 9.33 -23.80 -3.69
CA ASP A 46 8.45 -22.66 -3.68
C ASP A 46 8.33 -22.28 -2.21
N SER A 47 9.09 -21.27 -1.79
CA SER A 47 9.13 -20.82 -0.41
C SER A 47 7.83 -20.13 0.01
N SER A 48 6.81 -20.13 -0.84
CA SER A 48 5.42 -19.88 -0.47
C SER A 48 4.80 -21.08 0.25
N PHE A 49 5.49 -21.64 1.24
CA PHE A 49 4.82 -22.52 2.19
C PHE A 49 3.94 -21.63 3.09
N THR A 50 2.64 -21.57 2.78
CA THR A 50 1.64 -21.04 3.71
C THR A 50 1.62 -21.95 4.92
N ASN A 51 2.22 -21.51 6.03
CA ASN A 51 2.21 -22.25 7.27
C ASN A 51 0.77 -22.27 7.81
N ILE A 52 0.07 -23.40 7.63
CA ILE A 52 -1.33 -23.61 8.07
C ILE A 52 -1.43 -23.60 9.62
N LEU A 53 -0.30 -23.64 10.31
CA LEU A 53 -0.19 -23.56 11.78
C LEU A 53 0.38 -22.21 12.26
N ALA A 54 0.64 -21.26 11.35
CA ALA A 54 0.95 -19.90 11.77
C ALA A 54 -0.32 -19.26 12.32
N ASP A 55 -0.16 -18.48 13.38
CA ASP A 55 -1.18 -17.59 13.95
C ASP A 55 -2.01 -16.95 12.83
N ASP A 56 -3.33 -16.77 13.01
CA ASP A 56 -4.28 -16.31 11.96
C ASP A 56 -3.96 -14.91 11.37
N ASN A 57 -2.85 -14.30 11.79
CA ASN A 57 -2.33 -13.04 11.29
C ASN A 57 -1.27 -13.28 10.20
N PRO A 58 -1.57 -13.03 8.91
CA PRO A 58 -0.57 -13.10 7.85
C PRO A 58 0.58 -12.13 8.14
N PRO A 59 1.84 -12.49 7.80
CA PRO A 59 2.98 -11.63 8.08
C PRO A 59 2.79 -10.27 7.41
N ALA A 60 3.10 -9.20 8.14
CA ALA A 60 2.95 -7.85 7.63
C ALA A 60 3.74 -7.69 6.32
N VAL A 61 3.10 -7.12 5.28
CA VAL A 61 3.77 -6.83 4.01
C VAL A 61 4.93 -5.89 4.25
N GLN A 62 6.13 -6.33 3.89
CA GLN A 62 7.38 -5.60 4.10
C GLN A 62 7.82 -4.83 2.86
N VAL A 63 8.45 -3.67 3.08
CA VAL A 63 9.10 -2.90 2.01
C VAL A 63 10.53 -3.40 1.82
N LYS A 64 10.89 -3.75 0.59
CA LYS A 64 12.23 -4.21 0.23
C LYS A 64 13.15 -3.06 -0.14
N SER A 65 12.70 -2.18 -1.03
CA SER A 65 13.53 -1.08 -1.53
C SER A 65 12.69 0.10 -1.99
N ILE A 66 13.31 1.27 -2.08
CA ILE A 66 12.67 2.49 -2.56
C ILE A 66 13.59 3.15 -3.57
N GLY A 67 13.03 3.43 -4.75
CA GLY A 67 13.72 4.05 -5.87
C GLY A 67 12.93 5.19 -6.49
N GLY A 68 13.45 5.75 -7.57
CA GLY A 68 12.75 6.75 -8.39
C GLY A 68 11.51 6.19 -9.08
N ASP A 69 11.50 4.87 -9.34
CA ASP A 69 10.42 4.16 -10.02
C ASP A 69 9.26 3.77 -9.08
N GLY A 70 9.45 3.89 -7.76
CA GLY A 70 8.44 3.54 -6.77
C GLY A 70 8.98 2.80 -5.54
N ILE A 71 8.04 2.21 -4.80
CA ILE A 71 8.26 1.40 -3.61
C ILE A 71 8.15 -0.07 -4.01
N GLN A 72 9.22 -0.84 -3.79
CA GLN A 72 9.24 -2.26 -4.08
C GLN A 72 8.98 -3.07 -2.82
N LEU A 73 8.03 -4.00 -2.88
CA LEU A 73 7.69 -4.92 -1.81
C LEU A 73 8.58 -6.17 -1.83
N GLN A 74 8.54 -6.92 -0.73
CA GLN A 74 9.30 -8.17 -0.56
C GLN A 74 8.96 -9.24 -1.62
N ASP A 75 7.69 -9.29 -2.06
CA ASP A 75 7.18 -10.21 -3.09
C ASP A 75 7.59 -9.81 -4.53
N GLY A 76 8.27 -8.67 -4.69
CA GLY A 76 8.71 -8.13 -5.97
C GLY A 76 7.73 -7.16 -6.63
N LEU A 77 6.56 -6.91 -6.04
CA LEU A 77 5.60 -5.92 -6.54
C LEU A 77 6.21 -4.51 -6.44
N LEU A 78 6.13 -3.75 -7.55
CA LEU A 78 6.56 -2.36 -7.59
C LEU A 78 5.33 -1.44 -7.60
N ILE A 79 5.27 -0.52 -6.64
CA ILE A 79 4.20 0.46 -6.49
C ILE A 79 4.75 1.83 -6.89
N PRO A 80 4.37 2.38 -8.06
CA PRO A 80 4.94 3.63 -8.57
C PRO A 80 4.30 4.90 -7.99
N SER A 81 3.18 4.77 -7.28
CA SER A 81 2.38 5.88 -6.75
C SER A 81 2.41 5.93 -5.22
N ALA A 82 1.75 6.94 -4.65
CA ALA A 82 1.52 6.98 -3.22
C ALA A 82 0.69 5.77 -2.76
N CYS A 83 0.99 5.28 -1.56
CA CYS A 83 0.31 4.13 -0.99
C CYS A 83 0.25 4.18 0.54
N VAL A 84 -0.70 3.45 1.09
CA VAL A 84 -0.91 3.27 2.53
C VAL A 84 -0.74 1.80 2.87
N PHE A 85 0.16 1.53 3.80
CA PHE A 85 0.37 0.23 4.43
C PHE A 85 -0.44 0.19 5.71
N LEU A 86 -1.26 -0.86 5.86
CA LEU A 86 -2.18 -0.99 6.96
C LEU A 86 -2.57 -2.46 7.14
N GLU A 87 -2.37 -2.99 8.35
CA GLU A 87 -2.71 -4.39 8.70
C GLU A 87 -2.15 -5.42 7.70
N GLY A 88 -0.90 -5.22 7.28
CA GLY A 88 -0.24 -6.10 6.31
C GLY A 88 -0.87 -6.03 4.90
N LYS A 89 -1.71 -5.04 4.61
CA LYS A 89 -2.25 -4.77 3.28
C LYS A 89 -1.68 -3.45 2.76
N VAL A 90 -1.65 -3.33 1.43
CA VAL A 90 -1.20 -2.11 0.76
C VAL A 90 -2.34 -1.57 -0.10
N PHE A 91 -2.69 -0.31 0.14
CA PHE A 91 -3.72 0.42 -0.58
C PHE A 91 -3.05 1.50 -1.43
N LEU A 92 -3.50 1.66 -2.67
CA LEU A 92 -3.11 2.83 -3.45
C LEU A 92 -3.76 4.08 -2.85
N TRP A 93 -2.98 5.13 -2.72
CA TRP A 93 -3.39 6.36 -2.08
C TRP A 93 -3.55 7.46 -3.11
N ASP A 94 -4.79 7.87 -3.35
CA ASP A 94 -5.13 8.98 -4.24
C ASP A 94 -4.84 10.28 -3.47
N VAL A 95 -3.77 11.01 -3.85
CA VAL A 95 -3.32 12.25 -3.18
C VAL A 95 -2.90 13.30 -4.21
N PRO A 96 -2.93 14.60 -3.83
CA PRO A 96 -2.45 15.65 -4.70
C PRO A 96 -0.95 15.48 -5.01
N ASN A 97 -0.56 15.74 -6.25
CA ASN A 97 0.83 15.70 -6.69
C ASN A 97 1.71 16.76 -6.00
N THR A 98 1.09 17.83 -5.51
CA THR A 98 1.78 18.91 -4.81
C THR A 98 1.68 18.68 -3.32
N LEU A 99 2.83 18.71 -2.65
CA LEU A 99 2.93 18.52 -1.22
C LEU A 99 2.12 19.60 -0.47
N TRP A 100 1.19 19.16 0.37
CA TRP A 100 0.30 20.00 1.20
C TRP A 100 -0.66 20.96 0.49
N SER A 101 -0.62 21.06 -0.83
CA SER A 101 -1.61 21.83 -1.60
C SER A 101 -2.74 20.93 -2.08
N GLY A 102 -3.99 21.32 -1.84
CA GLY A 102 -5.18 20.53 -2.22
C GLY A 102 -5.47 19.34 -1.29
N TRP A 103 -4.76 19.24 -0.16
CA TRP A 103 -5.02 18.20 0.84
C TRP A 103 -6.28 18.51 1.62
N THR A 104 -7.13 17.50 1.75
CA THR A 104 -8.41 17.56 2.46
C THR A 104 -8.56 16.32 3.34
N LYS A 105 -9.61 16.28 4.17
CA LYS A 105 -9.88 15.14 5.05
C LYS A 105 -10.21 13.87 4.26
N GLU A 106 -10.79 14.02 3.07
CA GLU A 106 -11.12 12.89 2.18
C GLU A 106 -9.92 11.99 1.90
N HIS A 107 -8.71 12.57 1.82
CA HIS A 107 -7.48 11.84 1.59
C HIS A 107 -7.07 10.94 2.78
N LEU A 108 -7.66 11.14 3.97
CA LEU A 108 -7.35 10.39 5.19
C LEU A 108 -8.53 9.55 5.69
N GLU A 109 -9.66 9.52 4.97
CA GLU A 109 -10.89 8.78 5.36
C GLU A 109 -10.67 7.28 5.57
N ILE A 110 -9.66 6.69 4.91
CA ILE A 110 -9.31 5.29 5.10
C ILE A 110 -9.03 4.99 6.58
N PHE A 111 -8.42 5.92 7.33
CA PHE A 111 -8.11 5.75 8.74
C PHE A 111 -9.34 5.88 9.66
N GLU A 112 -10.44 6.47 9.19
CA GLU A 112 -11.69 6.50 9.93
C GLU A 112 -12.45 5.18 9.85
N THR A 113 -12.34 4.52 8.69
CA THR A 113 -13.11 3.31 8.39
C THR A 113 -12.48 2.05 8.98
N VAL A 114 -11.18 2.10 9.27
CA VAL A 114 -10.40 0.92 9.68
C VAL A 114 -10.56 0.63 11.17
N ILE A 115 -10.75 -0.66 11.47
CA ILE A 115 -10.90 -1.19 12.82
C ILE A 115 -10.09 -2.50 12.92
N PRO A 116 -9.18 -2.63 13.91
CA PRO A 116 -8.77 -1.62 14.89
C PRO A 116 -7.97 -0.47 14.29
N LYS A 117 -8.03 0.71 14.93
CA LYS A 117 -7.23 1.86 14.49
C LYS A 117 -5.73 1.62 14.76
N PRO A 118 -4.84 2.07 13.86
CA PRO A 118 -3.41 2.06 14.12
C PRO A 118 -3.07 3.01 15.26
N GLU A 119 -2.11 2.63 16.11
CA GLU A 119 -1.60 3.50 17.17
C GLU A 119 -0.70 4.58 16.60
N ILE A 120 0.12 4.22 15.59
CA ILE A 120 1.12 5.08 14.98
C ILE A 120 0.91 5.09 13.47
N LEU A 121 0.88 6.28 12.87
CA LEU A 121 0.94 6.50 11.44
C LEU A 121 2.27 7.17 11.08
N LEU A 122 3.10 6.45 10.33
CA LEU A 122 4.33 6.98 9.73
C LEU A 122 4.00 7.64 8.41
N LEU A 123 4.16 8.96 8.33
CA LEU A 123 3.88 9.75 7.13
C LEU A 123 5.18 10.05 6.39
N GLY A 124 5.43 9.30 5.32
CA GLY A 124 6.57 9.44 4.43
C GLY A 124 6.33 10.51 3.37
N THR A 125 7.02 11.65 3.44
CA THR A 125 6.77 12.82 2.58
C THR A 125 7.61 12.85 1.29
N GLY A 126 8.18 11.71 0.88
CA GLY A 126 9.03 11.59 -0.31
C GLY A 126 10.51 11.69 0.02
N LYS A 127 11.26 12.46 -0.78
CA LYS A 127 12.73 12.60 -0.65
C LYS A 127 13.17 13.39 0.57
N THR A 128 12.34 14.32 1.03
CA THR A 128 12.65 15.24 2.13
C THR A 128 11.49 15.25 3.11
N ILE A 129 11.81 15.48 4.38
CA ILE A 129 10.82 15.67 5.44
C ILE A 129 10.11 17.01 5.19
N ALA A 130 8.78 17.00 5.16
CA ALA A 130 7.98 18.22 5.14
C ALA A 130 6.92 18.13 6.23
N GLN A 131 6.84 19.15 7.09
CA GLN A 131 5.88 19.15 8.20
C GLN A 131 4.44 19.10 7.69
N ALA A 132 3.66 18.17 8.23
CA ALA A 132 2.25 18.04 7.89
C ALA A 132 1.46 19.24 8.41
N PRO A 133 0.51 19.78 7.62
CA PRO A 133 -0.40 20.83 8.04
C PRO A 133 -1.08 20.52 9.39
N PRO A 134 -1.24 21.51 10.28
CA PRO A 134 -1.83 21.30 11.59
C PRO A 134 -3.22 20.65 11.55
N PHE A 135 -4.01 20.93 10.51
CA PHE A 135 -5.36 20.37 10.37
C PHE A 135 -5.36 18.86 10.12
N LEU A 136 -4.40 18.32 9.36
CA LEU A 136 -4.28 16.87 9.14
C LEU A 136 -3.84 16.17 10.42
N ARG A 137 -2.87 16.77 11.12
CA ARG A 137 -2.40 16.26 12.42
C ARG A 137 -3.52 16.26 13.46
N ALA A 138 -4.27 17.35 13.57
CA ALA A 138 -5.40 17.45 14.49
C ALA A 138 -6.49 16.43 14.16
N TYR A 139 -6.77 16.21 12.88
CA TYR A 139 -7.74 15.22 12.42
C TYR A 139 -7.34 13.78 12.80
N LEU A 140 -6.10 13.38 12.52
CA LEU A 140 -5.59 12.05 12.87
C LEU A 140 -5.49 11.85 14.39
N ASN A 141 -5.07 12.89 15.12
CA ASN A 141 -5.06 12.86 16.59
C ASN A 141 -6.48 12.68 17.17
N HIS A 142 -7.50 13.29 16.56
CA HIS A 142 -8.90 13.10 16.98
C HIS A 142 -9.35 11.65 16.80
N LEU A 143 -8.81 10.94 15.80
CA LEU A 143 -9.06 9.52 15.62
C LEU A 143 -8.32 8.64 16.63
N GLY A 144 -7.41 9.20 17.43
CA GLY A 144 -6.54 8.48 18.37
C GLY A 144 -5.26 7.94 17.75
N ILE A 145 -4.87 8.46 16.58
CA ILE A 145 -3.70 8.00 15.82
C ILE A 145 -2.56 8.99 16.01
N GLN A 146 -1.42 8.52 16.50
CA GLN A 146 -0.21 9.35 16.61
C GLN A 146 0.48 9.44 15.25
N VAL A 147 0.74 10.67 14.78
CA VAL A 147 1.41 10.90 13.49
C VAL A 147 2.87 11.23 13.69
N ASP A 148 3.74 10.49 13.00
CA ASP A 148 5.17 10.80 12.90
C ASP A 148 5.55 11.08 11.44
N VAL A 149 6.23 12.19 11.19
CA VAL A 149 6.49 12.69 9.84
C VAL A 149 7.97 12.54 9.51
N MET A 150 8.24 11.83 8.42
CA MET A 150 9.59 11.43 8.02
C MET A 150 9.71 11.38 6.50
N ASP A 151 10.93 11.25 5.98
CA ASP A 151 11.15 10.94 4.58
C ASP A 151 10.72 9.49 4.31
N THR A 152 10.34 9.20 3.07
CA THR A 152 9.77 7.90 2.72
C THR A 152 10.73 6.74 2.98
N ARG A 153 12.06 6.96 2.88
CA ARG A 153 13.05 5.91 3.16
C ARG A 153 13.07 5.51 4.63
N ASN A 154 13.16 6.48 5.52
CA ASN A 154 13.12 6.21 6.96
C ASN A 154 11.76 5.66 7.38
N ALA A 155 10.66 6.17 6.81
CA ALA A 155 9.31 5.66 7.06
C ALA A 155 9.16 4.17 6.77
N CYS A 156 9.68 3.69 5.64
CA CYS A 156 9.64 2.26 5.32
C CYS A 156 10.45 1.41 6.30
N SER A 157 11.66 1.85 6.65
CA SER A 157 12.49 1.12 7.61
C SER A 157 11.85 1.04 9.00
N THR A 158 11.28 2.15 9.49
CA THR A 158 10.55 2.19 10.76
C THR A 158 9.26 1.37 10.70
N TYR A 159 8.53 1.42 9.58
CA TYR A 159 7.34 0.61 9.40
C TYR A 159 7.66 -0.89 9.46
N ASN A 160 8.69 -1.33 8.73
CA ASN A 160 9.11 -2.73 8.73
C ASN A 160 9.41 -3.20 10.16
N LEU A 161 10.25 -2.46 10.88
CA LEU A 161 10.60 -2.76 12.28
C LEU A 161 9.37 -2.86 13.19
N LEU A 162 8.52 -1.82 13.22
CA LEU A 162 7.34 -1.78 14.10
C LEU A 162 6.30 -2.84 13.72
N SER A 163 6.18 -3.15 12.43
CA SER A 163 5.26 -4.18 11.93
C SER A 163 5.73 -5.59 12.28
N GLU A 164 7.04 -5.84 12.25
CA GLU A 164 7.67 -7.10 12.67
C GLU A 164 7.56 -7.30 14.19
N GLU A 165 7.61 -6.23 14.97
CA GLU A 165 7.31 -6.24 16.41
C GLU A 165 5.84 -6.55 16.75
N GLY A 166 4.96 -6.64 15.74
CA GLY A 166 3.53 -6.89 15.94
C GLY A 166 2.77 -5.68 16.46
N ARG A 167 3.33 -4.46 16.35
CA ARG A 167 2.63 -3.23 16.73
C ARG A 167 1.59 -2.84 15.68
N ARG A 168 0.53 -2.16 16.11
CA ARG A 168 -0.48 -1.59 15.19
C ARG A 168 0.06 -0.30 14.57
N VAL A 169 0.95 -0.45 13.61
CA VAL A 169 1.53 0.63 12.82
C VAL A 169 0.89 0.70 11.43
N ALA A 170 0.69 1.91 10.94
CA ALA A 170 0.37 2.19 9.55
C ALA A 170 1.46 3.09 8.94
N ALA A 171 1.64 3.02 7.63
CA ALA A 171 2.52 3.94 6.91
C ALA A 171 1.80 4.54 5.71
N ALA A 172 1.79 5.86 5.59
CA ALA A 172 1.30 6.57 4.42
C ALA A 172 2.50 7.17 3.68
N LEU A 173 2.81 6.65 2.50
CA LEU A 173 4.07 6.88 1.82
C LEU A 173 3.86 7.59 0.49
N LEU A 174 4.53 8.71 0.30
CA LEU A 174 4.62 9.41 -0.97
C LEU A 174 5.82 8.89 -1.78
N PRO A 175 5.68 8.75 -3.11
CA PRO A 175 6.78 8.30 -3.95
C PRO A 175 7.88 9.37 -4.00
N LEU A 176 9.13 8.94 -4.23
CA LEU A 176 10.27 9.87 -4.33
C LEU A 176 10.16 10.81 -5.55
N SER A 177 9.50 10.32 -6.59
CA SER A 177 9.16 11.07 -7.80
C SER A 177 7.62 11.12 -7.89
N PRO A 178 7.00 12.31 -7.90
CA PRO A 178 5.55 12.43 -7.96
C PRO A 178 5.03 11.88 -9.30
N ASN A 179 4.42 10.71 -9.26
CA ASN A 179 3.72 10.11 -10.39
C ASN A 179 2.27 9.83 -9.96
N SER A 180 1.32 10.55 -10.55
CA SER A 180 -0.11 10.30 -10.30
C SER A 180 -0.52 9.00 -10.99
N TRP A 181 -1.11 8.08 -10.23
CA TRP A 181 -1.80 6.93 -10.81
C TRP A 181 -2.99 7.43 -11.65
N GLN A 182 -3.03 7.08 -12.93
CA GLN A 182 -4.18 7.43 -13.79
C GLN A 182 -5.38 6.55 -13.42
N LYS A 183 -6.35 7.14 -12.75
CA LYS A 183 -7.66 6.52 -12.52
C LYS A 183 -8.29 6.31 -13.89
N MET A 184 -8.40 5.07 -14.35
CA MET A 184 -9.14 4.79 -15.58
C MET A 184 -10.60 5.18 -15.34
N GLU A 185 -11.02 6.33 -15.89
CA GLU A 185 -12.42 6.75 -15.89
C GLU A 185 -13.22 5.67 -16.63
N THR A 186 -14.00 4.91 -15.87
CA THR A 186 -14.97 4.00 -16.47
C THR A 186 -16.03 4.87 -17.13
N PRO A 187 -16.33 4.72 -18.44
CA PRO A 187 -17.37 5.50 -19.09
C PRO A 187 -18.67 5.31 -18.31
N ARG A 188 -19.25 6.41 -17.81
CA ARG A 188 -20.58 6.37 -17.20
C ARG A 188 -21.56 6.03 -18.33
N ARG A 189 -22.13 4.83 -18.29
CA ARG A 189 -23.29 4.47 -19.12
C ARG A 189 -24.55 5.07 -18.51
#